data_AF-A0A957EZV8-F1
#
_entry.id   AF-A0A957EZV8-F1
#
_cell.length_a   1.000
_cell.length_b   1.000
_cell.length_c   1.000
_cell.angle_alpha   90.00
_cell.angle_beta   90.00
_cell.angle_gamma   90.00
#
_symmetry.space_group_name_H-M   'P 1'
#
loop_
_entity.id
_entity.type
_entity.pdbx_description
1 polymer ?
#
loop_
_entity_poly.entity_id
_entity_poly.type
_entity_poly.pdbx_seq_one_letter_code
_entity_poly.pdbx_strand_id
1 'polypeptide(L)'
;MDTSAILGHTLQETWRICRRRPALLAPGLLAVVGSGGGSAVQLLLAQLALPLPGRLDLWAEALPRLDVSQITMGSLAWGTLFVLGLLLVGWLLFAWAEAALIHAVLADAAGEPGALRRDLWQGARWLGRFVAIDALVFLPLFLLLLALLLLVGGAVVVAGVSAVRGGGPAALLAALGVAGLCALPLLCVALPLSVATAVFRGLAFRETAVSGIGARGSIRAAWRLLRAQWPAFLLLTALLLGAPYALRLASTALTA
;
A
#
# COMPACT_ATOMS: atom_id res chain seq x y z
N MET A 1 -24.86 16.66 10.71
CA MET A 1 -23.57 17.24 10.28
C MET A 1 -23.32 16.80 8.86
N ASP A 2 -23.27 17.74 7.92
CA ASP A 2 -23.06 17.43 6.50
C ASP A 2 -21.65 16.90 6.27
N THR A 3 -21.56 15.62 5.92
CA THR A 3 -20.31 14.92 5.60
C THR A 3 -19.60 15.53 4.39
N SER A 4 -20.34 16.12 3.46
CA SER A 4 -19.79 16.86 2.32
C SER A 4 -19.02 18.12 2.74
N ALA A 5 -19.52 18.87 3.73
CA ALA A 5 -18.87 20.07 4.24
C ALA A 5 -17.56 19.75 4.96
N ILE A 6 -17.51 18.63 5.69
CA ILE A 6 -16.31 18.16 6.40
C ILE A 6 -15.22 17.74 5.41
N LEU A 7 -15.59 16.98 4.38
CA LEU A 7 -14.66 16.56 3.31
C LEU A 7 -14.10 17.77 2.56
N GLY A 8 -14.96 18.70 2.17
CA GLY A 8 -14.54 19.94 1.49
C GLY A 8 -13.57 20.75 2.32
N HIS A 9 -13.88 20.96 3.61
CA HIS A 9 -12.99 21.66 4.53
C HIS A 9 -11.64 20.94 4.70
N THR A 10 -11.66 19.62 4.84
CA THR A 10 -10.43 18.82 5.04
C THR A 10 -9.52 18.87 3.81
N LEU A 11 -10.08 18.76 2.61
CA LEU A 11 -9.33 18.88 1.35
C LEU A 11 -8.78 20.29 1.15
N GLN A 12 -9.58 21.31 1.45
CA GLN A 12 -9.15 22.70 1.34
C GLN A 12 -8.03 23.03 2.33
N GLU A 13 -8.09 22.51 3.55
CA GLU A 13 -7.03 22.66 4.56
C GLU A 13 -5.77 21.92 4.14
N THR A 14 -5.90 20.68 3.66
CA THR A 14 -4.77 19.88 3.15
C THR A 14 -4.08 20.60 1.99
N TRP A 15 -4.85 21.13 1.04
CA TRP A 15 -4.33 21.91 -0.08
C TRP A 15 -3.61 23.19 0.38
N ARG A 16 -4.18 23.89 1.36
CA ARG A 16 -3.58 25.09 1.95
C ARG A 16 -2.23 24.78 2.61
N ILE A 17 -2.15 23.68 3.36
CA ILE A 17 -0.91 23.21 4.00
C ILE A 17 0.14 22.84 2.94
N CYS A 18 -0.24 22.05 1.92
CA CYS A 18 0.65 21.69 0.82
C CYS A 18 1.19 22.92 0.07
N ARG A 19 0.35 23.94 -0.16
CA ARG A 19 0.76 25.18 -0.83
C ARG A 19 1.68 26.04 0.03
N ARG A 20 1.46 26.08 1.34
CA ARG A 20 2.32 26.81 2.29
C ARG A 20 3.68 26.15 2.49
N ARG A 21 3.75 24.82 2.40
CA ARG A 21 4.98 24.06 2.63
C ARG A 21 5.21 23.07 1.48
N PRO A 22 5.70 23.54 0.30
CA PRO A 22 5.98 22.65 -0.82
C PRO A 22 7.03 21.58 -0.49
N ALA A 23 7.86 21.83 0.54
CA ALA A 23 8.78 20.83 1.08
C ALA A 23 8.08 19.55 1.56
N LEU A 24 6.77 19.58 1.90
CA LEU A 24 5.97 18.40 2.25
C LEU A 24 5.65 17.51 1.05
N LEU A 25 5.81 18.02 -0.17
CA LEU A 25 5.64 17.22 -1.38
C LEU A 25 6.77 16.19 -1.51
N ALA A 26 7.98 16.49 -1.03
CA ALA A 26 9.11 15.55 -1.08
C ALA A 26 8.87 14.26 -0.26
N PRO A 27 8.48 14.30 1.03
CA PRO A 27 8.10 13.09 1.76
C PRO A 27 6.82 12.46 1.21
N GLY A 28 5.86 13.25 0.71
CA GLY A 28 4.69 12.69 0.01
C GLY A 28 5.06 11.87 -1.23
N LEU A 29 5.99 12.36 -2.04
CA LEU A 29 6.52 11.65 -3.22
C LEU A 29 7.33 10.42 -2.82
N LEU A 30 8.18 10.53 -1.79
CA LEU A 30 8.90 9.38 -1.24
C LEU A 30 7.93 8.31 -0.70
N ALA A 31 6.81 8.73 -0.12
CA ALA A 31 5.79 7.81 0.34
C ALA A 31 5.10 7.09 -0.83
N VAL A 32 4.77 7.82 -1.89
CA VAL A 32 4.20 7.23 -3.12
C VAL A 32 5.17 6.22 -3.75
N VAL A 33 6.47 6.55 -3.82
CA VAL A 33 7.51 5.64 -4.35
C VAL A 33 7.71 4.41 -3.45
N GLY A 34 7.76 4.60 -2.13
CA GLY A 34 8.00 3.53 -1.16
C GLY A 34 6.82 2.57 -0.96
N SER A 35 5.59 3.02 -1.22
CA SER A 35 4.37 2.16 -1.15
C SER A 35 4.28 1.09 -2.25
N GLY A 36 5.29 0.96 -3.12
CA GLY A 36 5.22 0.07 -4.27
C GLY A 36 4.15 0.51 -5.26
N GLY A 37 3.81 1.80 -5.27
CA GLY A 37 2.77 2.44 -6.07
C GLY A 37 3.10 2.48 -7.57
N GLY A 38 3.46 1.34 -8.16
CA GLY A 38 3.54 1.19 -9.60
C GLY A 38 2.28 1.70 -10.27
N SER A 39 1.09 1.47 -9.70
CA SER A 39 -0.19 1.95 -10.22
C SER A 39 -0.46 3.44 -10.00
N ALA A 40 -0.12 4.04 -8.85
CA ALA A 40 -0.33 5.48 -8.60
C ALA A 40 0.68 6.36 -9.35
N VAL A 41 1.95 5.93 -9.41
CA VAL A 41 2.99 6.55 -10.24
C VAL A 41 2.69 6.34 -11.72
N GLN A 42 2.23 5.14 -12.15
CA GLN A 42 1.79 4.94 -13.53
C GLN A 42 0.57 5.79 -13.88
N LEU A 43 -0.39 6.00 -12.97
CA LEU A 43 -1.53 6.90 -13.17
C LEU A 43 -1.08 8.36 -13.26
N LEU A 44 -0.20 8.81 -12.37
CA LEU A 44 0.36 10.17 -12.40
C LEU A 44 1.19 10.40 -13.68
N LEU A 45 2.01 9.44 -14.08
CA LEU A 45 2.76 9.46 -15.33
C LEU A 45 1.86 9.37 -16.56
N ALA A 46 0.71 8.66 -16.48
CA ALA A 46 -0.32 8.65 -17.53
C ALA A 46 -0.96 10.03 -17.70
N GLN A 47 -1.26 10.68 -16.57
CA GLN A 47 -1.98 11.96 -16.49
C GLN A 47 -1.10 13.14 -16.89
N LEU A 48 0.21 13.07 -16.63
CA LEU A 48 1.17 14.12 -17.00
C LEU A 48 1.46 14.20 -18.50
N ALA A 49 0.78 13.42 -19.35
CA ALA A 49 0.91 13.42 -20.82
C ALA A 49 2.36 13.36 -21.31
N LEU A 50 3.28 12.84 -20.50
CA LEU A 50 4.63 12.56 -20.92
C LEU A 50 4.52 11.39 -21.91
N PRO A 51 4.93 11.56 -23.18
CA PRO A 51 4.94 10.47 -24.14
C PRO A 51 5.99 9.46 -23.66
N LEU A 52 5.54 8.49 -22.87
CA LEU A 52 6.32 7.30 -22.57
C LEU A 52 6.10 6.36 -23.78
N PRO A 53 7.10 6.21 -24.66
CA PRO A 53 7.01 5.25 -25.74
C PRO A 53 6.89 3.85 -25.13
N GLY A 54 5.95 3.03 -25.61
CA GLY A 54 5.94 1.59 -25.35
C GLY A 54 5.78 1.19 -23.88
N ARG A 55 4.57 1.38 -23.32
CA ARG A 55 4.16 0.74 -22.06
C ARG A 55 4.19 -0.79 -22.24
N LEU A 56 5.13 -1.44 -21.54
CA LEU A 56 5.45 -2.88 -21.44
C LEU A 56 6.62 -3.40 -22.32
N ASP A 57 6.87 -2.83 -23.50
CA ASP A 57 7.95 -3.35 -24.36
C ASP A 57 9.36 -2.94 -23.89
N LEU A 58 9.51 -1.76 -23.27
CA LEU A 58 10.81 -1.30 -22.74
C LEU A 58 11.35 -2.20 -21.61
N TRP A 59 10.48 -2.90 -20.87
CA TRP A 59 10.91 -3.89 -19.86
C TRP A 59 11.06 -5.28 -20.46
N ALA A 60 10.31 -5.61 -21.52
CA ALA A 60 10.43 -6.88 -22.23
C ALA A 60 11.77 -7.00 -22.99
N GLU A 61 12.30 -5.89 -23.50
CA GLU A 61 13.61 -5.84 -24.16
C GLU A 61 14.78 -5.64 -23.18
N ALA A 62 14.56 -4.95 -22.05
CA ALA A 62 15.59 -4.71 -21.03
C ALA A 62 15.71 -5.84 -19.99
N LEU A 63 14.72 -6.72 -19.87
CA LEU A 63 14.87 -7.97 -19.13
C LEU A 63 15.84 -8.85 -19.93
N PRO A 64 17.05 -9.14 -19.42
CA PRO A 64 17.90 -10.12 -20.08
C PRO A 64 17.07 -11.37 -20.30
N ARG A 65 17.11 -11.92 -21.52
CA ARG A 65 16.51 -13.23 -21.82
C ARG A 65 17.08 -14.20 -20.81
N LEU A 66 16.34 -14.42 -19.73
CA LEU A 66 16.74 -15.28 -18.63
C LEU A 66 16.72 -16.68 -19.18
N ASP A 67 17.90 -17.17 -19.53
CA ASP A 67 18.09 -18.56 -19.89
C ASP A 67 17.77 -19.38 -18.64
N VAL A 68 16.55 -19.95 -18.60
CA VAL A 68 16.01 -20.67 -17.44
C VAL A 68 16.91 -21.84 -17.06
N SER A 69 17.72 -22.33 -18.01
CA SER A 69 18.72 -23.39 -17.79
C SER A 69 19.89 -22.95 -16.91
N GLN A 70 20.19 -21.65 -16.81
CA GLN A 70 21.26 -21.08 -15.98
C GLN A 70 20.77 -20.61 -14.61
N ILE A 71 19.46 -20.72 -14.34
CA ILE A 71 18.88 -20.37 -13.06
C ILE A 71 19.21 -21.47 -12.06
N THR A 72 20.35 -21.32 -11.37
CA THR A 72 20.71 -22.17 -10.25
C THR A 72 19.84 -21.84 -9.03
N MET A 73 19.64 -22.81 -8.14
CA MET A 73 18.92 -22.60 -6.88
C MET A 73 19.53 -21.43 -6.07
N GLY A 74 20.85 -21.22 -6.20
CA GLY A 74 21.56 -20.10 -5.59
C GLY A 74 21.21 -18.73 -6.18
N SER A 75 21.04 -18.60 -7.51
CA SER A 75 20.64 -17.33 -8.12
C SER A 75 19.18 -16.96 -7.81
N LEU A 76 18.30 -17.96 -7.68
CA LEU A 76 16.92 -17.74 -7.19
C LEU A 76 16.89 -17.24 -5.75
N ALA A 77 17.69 -17.85 -4.87
CA ALA A 77 17.78 -17.44 -3.47
C ALA A 77 18.31 -16.01 -3.35
N TRP A 78 19.42 -15.69 -4.04
CA TRP A 78 19.98 -14.33 -4.05
C TRP A 78 19.04 -13.30 -4.67
N GLY A 79 18.40 -13.62 -5.80
CA GLY A 79 17.43 -12.75 -6.44
C GLY A 79 16.24 -12.45 -5.52
N THR A 80 15.73 -13.46 -4.83
CA THR A 80 14.62 -13.32 -3.88
C THR A 80 15.03 -12.48 -2.66
N LEU A 81 16.22 -12.73 -2.10
CA LEU A 81 16.76 -11.92 -1.00
C LEU A 81 16.99 -10.47 -1.41
N PHE A 82 17.48 -10.23 -2.63
CA PHE A 82 17.67 -8.88 -3.15
C PHE A 82 16.34 -8.13 -3.31
N VAL A 83 15.33 -8.76 -3.93
CA VAL A 83 13.98 -8.18 -4.05
C VAL A 83 13.36 -7.92 -2.68
N LEU A 84 13.50 -8.86 -1.74
CA LEU A 84 13.01 -8.70 -0.38
C LEU A 84 13.73 -7.56 0.36
N GLY A 85 15.04 -7.41 0.14
CA GLY A 85 15.83 -6.28 0.64
C GLY A 85 15.35 -4.94 0.09
N LEU A 86 15.10 -4.85 -1.22
CA LEU A 86 14.55 -3.65 -1.85
C LEU A 86 13.15 -3.30 -1.30
N LEU A 87 12.28 -4.29 -1.15
CA LEU A 87 10.95 -4.10 -0.56
C LEU A 87 11.04 -3.60 0.88
N LEU A 88 11.94 -4.17 1.69
CA LEU A 88 12.15 -3.75 3.07
C LEU A 88 12.64 -2.29 3.14
N VAL A 89 13.60 -1.92 2.30
CA VAL A 89 14.11 -0.54 2.22
C VAL A 89 13.01 0.41 1.77
N GLY A 90 12.25 0.08 0.72
CA GLY A 90 11.13 0.88 0.24
C GLY A 90 10.06 1.09 1.32
N TRP A 91 9.72 0.03 2.06
CA TRP A 91 8.78 0.10 3.18
C TRP A 91 9.29 0.97 4.33
N LEU A 92 10.58 0.88 4.69
CA LEU A 92 11.18 1.74 5.72
C LEU A 92 11.19 3.21 5.29
N LEU A 93 11.53 3.49 4.03
CA LEU A 93 11.47 4.84 3.47
C LEU A 93 10.05 5.40 3.49
N PHE A 94 9.05 4.57 3.16
CA PHE A 94 7.64 4.92 3.25
C PHE A 94 7.23 5.29 4.67
N ALA A 95 7.50 4.42 5.65
CA ALA A 95 7.18 4.67 7.05
C ALA A 95 7.88 5.91 7.60
N TRP A 96 9.13 6.14 7.19
CA TRP A 96 9.90 7.33 7.56
C TRP A 96 9.30 8.61 6.98
N ALA A 97 8.95 8.60 5.69
CA ALA A 97 8.35 9.74 5.02
C ALA A 97 6.99 10.11 5.61
N GLU A 98 6.17 9.11 5.96
CA GLU A 98 4.89 9.30 6.63
C GLU A 98 5.05 9.87 8.04
N ALA A 99 6.03 9.37 8.81
CA ALA A 99 6.36 9.94 10.13
C ALA A 99 6.77 11.41 10.03
N ALA A 100 7.59 11.76 9.03
CA ALA A 100 8.01 13.13 8.78
C ALA A 100 6.82 14.02 8.38
N LEU A 101 5.91 13.51 7.54
CA LEU A 101 4.70 14.24 7.14
C LEU A 101 3.80 14.54 8.35
N ILE A 102 3.56 13.54 9.20
CA ILE A 102 2.75 13.71 10.42
C ILE A 102 3.39 14.76 11.33
N HIS A 103 4.71 14.69 11.55
CA HIS A 103 5.42 15.66 12.36
C HIS A 103 5.29 17.09 11.80
N ALA A 104 5.51 17.26 10.49
CA ALA A 104 5.47 18.57 9.86
C ALA A 104 4.07 19.21 9.90
N VAL A 105 3.00 18.42 9.80
CA VAL A 105 1.62 18.89 9.98
C VAL A 105 1.38 19.34 11.43
N LEU A 106 1.89 18.60 12.42
CA LEU A 106 1.77 18.97 13.83
C LEU A 106 2.56 20.25 14.15
N ALA A 107 3.78 20.39 13.61
CA ALA A 107 4.60 21.58 13.77
C ALA A 107 3.95 22.83 13.12
N ASP A 108 3.28 22.67 11.97
CA ASP A 108 2.53 23.76 11.33
C ASP A 108 1.32 24.19 12.18
N ALA A 109 0.58 23.21 12.74
CA ALA A 109 -0.53 23.49 13.65
C ALA A 109 -0.08 24.22 14.93
N ALA A 110 1.14 23.97 15.39
CA ALA A 110 1.77 24.66 16.52
C ALA A 110 2.37 26.03 16.16
N GLY A 111 2.36 26.43 14.88
CA GLY A 111 2.95 27.69 14.42
C GLY A 111 4.47 27.69 14.35
N GLU A 112 5.12 26.54 14.42
CA GLU A 112 6.59 26.44 14.35
C GLU A 112 7.11 26.63 12.91
N PRO A 113 8.23 27.33 12.71
CA PRO A 113 8.85 27.48 11.40
C PRO A 113 9.30 26.12 10.87
N GLY A 114 8.77 25.74 9.69
CA GLY A 114 9.05 24.46 9.05
C GLY A 114 10.48 24.36 8.54
N ALA A 115 11.17 23.27 8.90
CA ALA A 115 12.47 22.92 8.34
C ALA A 115 12.47 21.43 7.98
N LEU A 116 12.45 21.13 6.67
CA LEU A 116 12.34 19.76 6.15
C LEU A 116 13.32 18.79 6.81
N ARG A 117 14.58 19.21 6.99
CA ARG A 117 15.61 18.40 7.64
C ARG A 117 15.24 18.05 9.08
N ARG A 118 14.69 19.00 9.84
CA ARG A 118 14.24 18.78 11.22
C ARG A 118 13.08 17.79 11.24
N ASP A 119 12.10 17.97 10.36
CA ASP A 119 10.92 17.09 10.26
C ASP A 119 11.30 15.66 9.88
N LEU A 120 12.24 15.49 8.95
CA LEU A 120 12.79 14.18 8.58
C LEU A 120 13.54 13.51 9.74
N TRP A 121 14.40 14.24 10.45
CA TRP A 121 15.11 13.70 11.61
C TRP A 121 14.19 13.37 12.78
N GLN A 122 13.17 14.21 13.02
CA GLN A 122 12.13 13.93 14.01
C GLN A 122 11.36 12.68 13.61
N GLY A 123 10.94 12.55 12.34
CA GLY A 123 10.28 11.36 11.80
C GLY A 123 11.09 10.07 12.00
N ALA A 124 12.41 10.13 11.83
CA ALA A 124 13.29 8.97 12.04
C ALA A 124 13.24 8.42 13.48
N ARG A 125 13.03 9.29 14.48
CA ARG A 125 12.91 8.86 15.89
C ARG A 125 11.66 8.03 16.15
N TRP A 126 10.61 8.23 15.34
CA TRP A 126 9.34 7.49 15.45
C TRP A 126 9.33 6.20 14.64
N LEU A 127 10.30 6.02 13.73
CA LEU A 127 10.34 4.91 12.78
C LEU A 127 10.23 3.54 13.46
N GLY A 128 10.98 3.30 14.55
CA GLY A 128 10.91 2.03 15.27
C GLY A 128 9.51 1.73 15.84
N ARG A 129 8.78 2.76 16.28
CA ARG A 129 7.40 2.60 16.77
C ARG A 129 6.43 2.36 15.62
N PHE A 130 6.66 2.99 14.47
CA PHE A 130 5.83 2.83 13.28
C PHE A 130 5.99 1.43 12.68
N VAL A 131 7.23 0.95 12.57
CA VAL A 131 7.57 -0.44 12.22
C VAL A 131 6.85 -1.43 13.15
N ALA A 132 6.85 -1.18 14.47
CA ALA A 132 6.17 -2.05 15.43
C ALA A 132 4.64 -2.02 15.28
N ILE A 133 4.05 -0.85 15.01
CA ILE A 133 2.61 -0.72 14.73
C ILE A 133 2.28 -1.46 13.44
N ASP A 134 3.04 -1.27 12.36
CA ASP A 134 2.84 -1.96 11.09
C ASP A 134 2.90 -3.47 11.26
N ALA A 135 3.92 -3.99 11.94
CA ALA A 135 4.04 -5.42 12.20
C ALA A 135 2.81 -5.98 12.93
N LEU A 136 2.25 -5.25 13.90
CA LEU A 136 1.08 -5.68 14.66
C LEU A 136 -0.23 -5.54 13.85
N VAL A 137 -0.37 -4.44 13.11
CA VAL A 137 -1.60 -4.06 12.39
C VAL A 137 -1.75 -4.85 11.10
N PHE A 138 -0.64 -5.13 10.40
CA PHE A 138 -0.65 -5.94 9.19
C PHE A 138 -0.59 -7.45 9.47
N LEU A 139 -0.34 -7.90 10.70
CA LEU A 139 -0.29 -9.34 11.00
C LEU A 139 -1.54 -10.12 10.51
N PRO A 140 -2.79 -9.65 10.72
CA PRO A 140 -3.96 -10.36 10.20
C PRO A 140 -4.00 -10.40 8.67
N LEU A 141 -3.63 -9.30 8.01
CA LEU A 141 -3.57 -9.23 6.55
C LEU A 141 -2.48 -10.17 6.01
N PHE A 142 -1.32 -10.21 6.68
CA PHE A 142 -0.22 -11.10 6.35
C PHE A 142 -0.64 -12.57 6.45
N LEU A 143 -1.35 -12.97 7.52
CA LEU A 143 -1.85 -14.34 7.65
C LEU A 143 -2.85 -14.69 6.54
N LEU A 144 -3.71 -13.75 6.15
CA LEU A 144 -4.67 -13.96 5.07
C LEU A 144 -3.97 -14.07 3.70
N LEU A 145 -2.98 -13.23 3.42
CA LEU A 145 -2.16 -13.31 2.22
C LEU A 145 -1.32 -14.59 2.18
N LEU A 146 -0.81 -15.04 3.32
CA LEU A 146 -0.10 -16.31 3.45
C LEU A 146 -1.04 -17.49 3.15
N ALA A 147 -2.26 -17.48 3.67
CA ALA A 147 -3.26 -18.51 3.37
C ALA A 147 -3.59 -18.53 1.86
N LEU A 148 -3.76 -17.36 1.24
CA LEU A 148 -3.97 -17.23 -0.20
C LEU A 148 -2.78 -17.78 -1.00
N LEU A 149 -1.55 -17.44 -0.60
CA LEU A 149 -0.33 -17.91 -1.23
C LEU A 149 -0.18 -19.43 -1.14
N LEU A 150 -0.45 -20.01 0.04
CA LEU A 150 -0.42 -21.46 0.23
C LEU A 150 -1.50 -22.16 -0.59
N LEU A 151 -2.67 -21.57 -0.73
CA LEU A 151 -3.77 -22.13 -1.51
C LEU A 151 -3.45 -22.12 -3.02
N VAL A 152 -3.02 -20.96 -3.55
CA VAL A 152 -2.66 -20.82 -4.96
C VAL A 152 -1.39 -21.62 -5.27
N GLY A 153 -0.34 -21.50 -4.45
CA GLY A 153 0.90 -22.23 -4.61
C GLY A 153 0.69 -23.74 -4.50
N GLY A 154 -0.13 -24.20 -3.54
CA GLY A 154 -0.52 -25.60 -3.41
C GLY A 154 -1.26 -26.10 -4.65
N ALA A 155 -2.20 -25.33 -5.18
CA ALA A 155 -2.90 -25.68 -6.42
C ALA A 155 -1.96 -25.78 -7.63
N VAL A 156 -0.99 -24.86 -7.76
CA VAL A 156 0.04 -24.90 -8.81
C VAL A 156 0.91 -26.14 -8.68
N VAL A 157 1.34 -26.50 -7.47
CA VAL A 157 2.13 -27.71 -7.21
C VAL A 157 1.33 -28.97 -7.56
N VAL A 158 0.08 -29.07 -7.10
CA VAL A 158 -0.81 -30.21 -7.41
C VAL A 158 -1.06 -30.33 -8.91
N ALA A 159 -1.28 -29.21 -9.59
CA ALA A 159 -1.43 -29.15 -11.05
C ALA A 159 -0.16 -29.63 -11.77
N GLY A 160 1.01 -29.17 -11.34
CA GLY A 160 2.31 -29.59 -11.88
C GLY A 160 2.58 -31.08 -11.69
N VAL A 161 2.32 -31.61 -10.49
CA VAL A 161 2.47 -33.05 -10.20
C VAL A 161 1.49 -33.89 -11.03
N SER A 162 0.24 -33.42 -11.19
CA SER A 162 -0.77 -34.12 -12.00
C SER A 162 -0.37 -34.16 -13.47
N ALA A 163 0.18 -33.08 -14.01
CA ALA A 163 0.69 -33.05 -15.37
C ALA A 163 1.85 -34.05 -15.59
N VAL A 164 2.78 -34.17 -14.64
CA VAL A 164 3.89 -35.14 -14.70
C VAL A 164 3.39 -36.59 -14.60
N ARG A 165 2.30 -36.84 -13.85
CA ARG A 165 1.71 -38.18 -13.67
C ARG A 165 0.73 -38.59 -14.78
N GLY A 166 0.65 -37.84 -15.88
CA GLY A 166 -0.24 -38.14 -17.01
C GLY A 166 -1.71 -37.75 -16.78
N GLY A 167 -1.99 -36.87 -15.82
CA GLY A 167 -3.31 -36.30 -15.61
C GLY A 167 -3.75 -35.44 -16.81
N GLY A 168 -4.97 -35.67 -17.30
CA GLY A 168 -5.53 -34.90 -18.41
C GLY A 168 -5.86 -33.43 -18.05
N PRO A 169 -6.10 -32.57 -19.05
CA PRO A 169 -6.37 -31.13 -18.87
C PRO A 169 -7.58 -30.83 -17.98
N ALA A 170 -8.52 -31.77 -17.85
CA ALA A 170 -9.65 -31.68 -16.94
C ALA A 170 -9.23 -31.62 -15.46
N ALA A 171 -8.18 -32.34 -15.06
CA ALA A 171 -7.67 -32.31 -13.69
C ALA A 171 -6.99 -30.97 -13.36
N LEU A 172 -6.31 -30.38 -14.36
CA LEU A 172 -5.69 -29.06 -14.25
C LEU A 172 -6.76 -27.96 -14.08
N LEU A 173 -7.80 -27.99 -14.93
CA LEU A 173 -8.93 -27.05 -14.84
C LEU A 173 -9.70 -27.22 -13.53
N ALA A 174 -9.88 -28.44 -13.03
CA ALA A 174 -10.51 -28.68 -11.74
C ALA A 174 -9.68 -28.10 -10.58
N ALA A 175 -8.36 -28.31 -10.58
CA ALA A 175 -7.46 -27.76 -9.56
C ALA A 175 -7.44 -26.22 -9.56
N LEU A 176 -7.34 -25.60 -10.74
CA LEU A 176 -7.39 -24.15 -10.89
C LEU A 176 -8.79 -23.58 -10.57
N GLY A 177 -9.85 -24.30 -10.93
CA GLY A 177 -11.23 -23.92 -10.63
C GLY A 177 -11.50 -23.90 -9.13
N VAL A 178 -11.08 -24.94 -8.41
CA VAL A 178 -11.15 -25.00 -6.94
C VAL A 178 -10.30 -23.89 -6.32
N ALA A 179 -9.08 -23.68 -6.81
CA ALA A 179 -8.22 -22.61 -6.32
C ALA A 179 -8.84 -21.23 -6.52
N GLY A 180 -9.44 -20.98 -7.69
CA GLY A 180 -10.16 -19.75 -8.00
C GLY A 180 -11.39 -19.55 -7.11
N LEU A 181 -12.20 -20.59 -6.92
CA LEU A 181 -13.38 -20.58 -6.04
C LEU A 181 -13.01 -20.26 -4.58
N CYS A 182 -11.86 -20.72 -4.10
CA CYS A 182 -11.39 -20.41 -2.74
C CYS A 182 -10.63 -19.08 -2.65
N ALA A 183 -9.91 -18.67 -3.69
CA ALA A 183 -9.17 -17.42 -3.73
C ALA A 183 -10.09 -16.20 -3.83
N LEU A 184 -11.20 -16.30 -4.59
CA LEU A 184 -12.14 -15.21 -4.79
C LEU A 184 -12.71 -14.64 -3.48
N PRO A 185 -13.30 -15.43 -2.56
CA PRO A 185 -13.82 -14.90 -1.29
C PRO A 185 -12.70 -14.32 -0.42
N LEU A 186 -11.49 -14.92 -0.44
CA LEU A 186 -10.33 -14.39 0.26
C LEU A 186 -9.94 -13.00 -0.28
N LEU A 187 -9.94 -12.81 -1.60
CA LEU A 187 -9.68 -11.51 -2.22
C LEU A 187 -10.78 -10.49 -1.90
N CYS A 188 -12.05 -10.90 -1.89
CA CYS A 188 -13.18 -10.05 -1.50
C CYS A 188 -13.07 -9.56 -0.06
N VAL A 189 -12.41 -10.31 0.83
CA VAL A 189 -12.13 -9.89 2.21
C VAL A 189 -10.81 -9.11 2.32
N ALA A 190 -9.77 -9.53 1.59
CA ALA A 190 -8.45 -8.92 1.62
C ALA A 190 -8.50 -7.43 1.23
N LEU A 191 -9.30 -7.10 0.22
CA LEU A 191 -9.37 -5.77 -0.35
C LEU A 191 -9.96 -4.74 0.64
N PRO A 192 -11.18 -4.91 1.19
CA PRO A 192 -11.71 -4.00 2.21
C PRO A 192 -10.88 -4.04 3.50
N LEU A 193 -10.34 -5.20 3.88
CA LEU A 193 -9.46 -5.31 5.04
C LEU A 193 -8.20 -4.46 4.84
N SER A 194 -7.57 -4.51 3.66
CA SER A 194 -6.35 -3.73 3.39
C SER A 194 -6.57 -2.22 3.52
N VAL A 195 -7.71 -1.72 3.04
CA VAL A 195 -8.10 -0.30 3.16
C VAL A 195 -8.38 0.05 4.61
N ALA A 196 -9.16 -0.77 5.32
CA ALA A 196 -9.43 -0.57 6.74
C ALA A 196 -8.14 -0.58 7.58
N THR A 197 -7.23 -1.51 7.30
CA THR A 197 -5.91 -1.61 7.93
C THR A 197 -5.07 -0.36 7.65
N ALA A 198 -5.03 0.13 6.40
CA ALA A 198 -4.29 1.34 6.05
C ALA A 198 -4.82 2.59 6.78
N VAL A 199 -6.15 2.74 6.85
CA VAL A 199 -6.79 3.83 7.59
C VAL A 199 -6.50 3.72 9.10
N PHE A 200 -6.68 2.53 9.68
CA PHE A 200 -6.40 2.27 11.09
C PHE A 200 -4.94 2.56 11.45
N ARG A 201 -4.02 2.14 10.59
CA ARG A 201 -2.57 2.39 10.70
C ARG A 201 -2.26 3.89 10.76
N GLY A 202 -2.85 4.68 9.86
CA GLY A 202 -2.69 6.13 9.87
C GLY A 202 -3.15 6.79 11.18
N LEU A 203 -4.26 6.33 11.77
CA LEU A 203 -4.70 6.79 13.09
C LEU A 203 -3.71 6.41 14.18
N ALA A 204 -3.23 5.17 14.19
CA ALA A 204 -2.29 4.68 15.20
C ALA A 204 -0.96 5.44 15.12
N PHE A 205 -0.50 5.78 13.92
CA PHE A 205 0.67 6.62 13.70
C PHE A 205 0.46 8.04 14.23
N ARG A 206 -0.68 8.65 13.90
CA ARG A 206 -1.06 9.98 14.42
C ARG A 206 -1.08 9.98 15.96
N GLU A 207 -1.73 9.01 16.59
CA GLU A 207 -1.80 8.92 18.06
C GLU A 207 -0.42 8.73 18.69
N THR A 208 0.47 8.00 18.02
CA THR A 208 1.87 7.84 18.47
C THR A 208 2.62 9.17 18.41
N ALA A 209 2.46 9.93 17.33
CA ALA A 209 3.15 11.20 17.13
C ALA A 209 2.61 12.31 18.05
N VAL A 210 1.29 12.37 18.25
CA VAL A 210 0.63 13.39 19.08
C VAL A 210 0.84 13.10 20.57
N SER A 211 0.56 11.87 20.99
CA SER A 211 0.49 11.53 22.41
C SER A 211 1.81 10.95 22.96
N GLY A 212 2.77 10.63 22.09
CA GLY A 212 4.08 10.07 22.48
C GLY A 212 4.00 8.66 23.08
N ILE A 213 2.86 7.98 22.96
CA ILE A 213 2.59 6.66 23.58
C ILE A 213 3.29 5.55 22.78
N GLY A 214 3.59 4.42 23.42
CA GLY A 214 4.10 3.23 22.74
C GLY A 214 3.06 2.54 21.84
N ALA A 215 3.53 1.72 20.88
CA ALA A 215 2.72 1.10 19.83
C ALA A 215 1.40 0.47 20.31
N ARG A 216 1.44 -0.36 21.38
CA ARG A 216 0.24 -1.02 21.94
C ARG A 216 -0.78 -0.03 22.52
N GLY A 217 -0.30 1.10 23.05
CA GLY A 217 -1.18 2.15 23.57
C GLY A 217 -1.84 2.93 22.43
N SER A 218 -1.07 3.27 21.40
CA SER A 218 -1.56 3.94 20.20
C SER A 218 -2.60 3.12 19.45
N ILE A 219 -2.37 1.81 19.28
CA ILE A 219 -3.36 0.88 18.69
C ILE A 219 -4.66 0.86 19.50
N ARG A 220 -4.57 0.82 20.84
CA ARG A 220 -5.75 0.87 21.71
C ARG A 220 -6.49 2.22 21.64
N ALA A 221 -5.76 3.33 21.50
CA ALA A 221 -6.35 4.65 21.29
C ALA A 221 -7.06 4.74 19.94
N ALA A 222 -6.38 4.35 18.85
CA ALA A 222 -6.94 4.28 17.51
C ALA A 222 -8.19 3.38 17.46
N TRP A 223 -8.18 2.24 18.16
CA TRP A 223 -9.34 1.35 18.24
C TRP A 223 -10.54 1.97 18.95
N ARG A 224 -10.31 2.78 19.99
CA ARG A 224 -11.38 3.52 20.66
C ARG A 224 -11.99 4.58 19.73
N LEU A 225 -11.15 5.30 19.00
CA LEU A 225 -11.59 6.30 18.00
C LEU A 225 -12.35 5.64 16.86
N LEU A 226 -11.85 4.52 16.33
CA LEU A 226 -12.49 3.75 15.28
C LEU A 226 -13.90 3.31 15.69
N ARG A 227 -14.04 2.75 16.90
CA ARG A 227 -15.35 2.32 17.42
C ARG A 227 -16.32 3.49 17.62
N ALA A 228 -15.81 4.64 18.05
CA ALA A 228 -16.63 5.84 18.24
C ALA A 228 -17.15 6.42 16.91
N GLN A 229 -16.41 6.25 15.82
CA GLN A 229 -16.71 6.89 14.52
C GLN A 229 -16.86 5.87 13.37
N TRP A 230 -17.27 4.64 13.67
CA TRP A 230 -17.33 3.55 12.68
C TRP A 230 -18.09 3.88 11.39
N PRO A 231 -19.19 4.68 11.37
CA PRO A 231 -19.87 5.00 10.12
C PRO A 231 -19.02 5.87 9.20
N ALA A 232 -18.28 6.82 9.75
CA ALA A 232 -17.36 7.67 9.00
C ALA A 232 -16.22 6.85 8.40
N PHE A 233 -15.73 5.85 9.14
CA PHE A 233 -14.71 4.92 8.64
C PHE A 233 -15.21 4.05 7.48
N LEU A 234 -16.44 3.55 7.56
CA LEU A 234 -17.02 2.80 6.45
C LEU A 234 -17.22 3.68 5.21
N LEU A 235 -17.71 4.90 5.38
CA LEU A 235 -17.84 5.87 4.29
C LEU A 235 -16.49 6.18 3.66
N LEU A 236 -15.46 6.42 4.46
CA LEU A 236 -14.10 6.68 3.97
C LEU A 236 -13.55 5.46 3.22
N THR A 237 -13.73 4.26 3.76
CA THR A 237 -13.27 3.01 3.13
C THR A 237 -13.99 2.80 1.80
N ALA A 238 -15.31 2.97 1.76
CA ALA A 238 -16.12 2.88 0.54
C ALA A 238 -15.69 3.92 -0.51
N LEU A 239 -15.39 5.14 -0.08
CA LEU A 239 -14.93 6.22 -0.96
C LEU A 239 -13.53 5.96 -1.52
N LEU A 240 -12.60 5.47 -0.69
CA LEU A 240 -11.26 5.07 -1.13
C LEU A 240 -11.29 3.88 -2.09
N LEU A 241 -12.20 2.93 -1.85
CA LEU A 241 -12.46 1.79 -2.74
C LEU A 241 -13.09 2.23 -4.08
N GLY A 242 -14.07 3.13 -4.02
CA GLY A 242 -14.84 3.57 -5.18
C GLY A 242 -14.16 4.64 -6.03
N ALA A 243 -13.29 5.48 -5.45
CA ALA A 243 -12.65 6.59 -6.15
C ALA A 243 -11.85 6.16 -7.41
N PRO A 244 -11.03 5.09 -7.39
CA PRO A 244 -10.35 4.62 -8.60
C PRO A 244 -11.31 4.23 -9.71
N TYR A 245 -12.44 3.60 -9.38
CA TYR A 245 -13.45 3.20 -10.36
C TYR A 245 -14.18 4.41 -10.93
N ALA A 246 -14.56 5.36 -10.08
CA ALA A 246 -15.20 6.61 -10.50
C ALA A 246 -14.29 7.45 -11.40
N LEU A 247 -13.00 7.58 -11.04
CA LEU A 247 -12.00 8.27 -11.85
C LEU A 247 -11.79 7.58 -13.20
N ARG A 248 -11.76 6.24 -13.23
CA ARG A 248 -11.62 5.47 -14.47
C ARG A 248 -12.83 5.68 -15.38
N LEU A 249 -14.06 5.61 -14.84
CA LEU A 249 -15.30 5.90 -15.56
C LEU A 249 -15.33 7.33 -16.13
N ALA A 250 -14.92 8.32 -15.33
CA ALA A 250 -14.84 9.70 -15.77
C ALA A 250 -13.80 9.88 -16.89
N SER A 251 -12.62 9.25 -16.77
CA SER A 251 -11.58 9.31 -17.80
C SER A 251 -12.04 8.70 -19.12
N THR A 252 -12.75 7.56 -19.08
CA THR A 252 -13.29 6.92 -20.29
C THR A 252 -14.39 7.76 -20.95
N ALA A 253 -15.20 8.47 -20.17
CA ALA A 253 -16.24 9.35 -20.68
C ALA A 253 -15.66 10.65 -21.30
N LEU A 254 -14.50 11.12 -20.83
CA LEU A 254 -13.81 12.30 -21.39
C LEU A 254 -13.06 11.99 -22.68
N THR A 255 -12.72 10.72 -22.93
CA THR A 255 -12.01 10.27 -24.14
C THR A 255 -12.93 9.71 -25.23
N ALA A 256 -14.24 9.60 -24.95
CA ALA A 256 -15.27 9.15 -25.89
C ALA A 256 -15.98 10.36 -26.50
#